data_AF-A0A239AS21-F1
#
_entry.id   AF-A0A239AS21-F1
#
_cell.length_a   1.000
_cell.length_b   1.000
_cell.length_c   1.000
_cell.angle_alpha   90.00
_cell.angle_beta   90.00
_cell.angle_gamma   90.00
#
_symmetry.space_group_name_H-M   'P 1'
#
loop_
_entity.id
_entity.type
_entity.pdbx_description
1 polymer ?
#
loop_
_entity_poly.entity_id
_entity_poly.type
_entity_poly.pdbx_seq_one_letter_code
_entity_poly.pdbx_strand_id
1 'polypeptide(L)' 'MAKDTRSFEERLERLKAVVESLEGGEPSLEEALRLYKEGIQLSGRLGRDLEAAKNEVRLAQDGLLKEFDALDAAAEAGE' A
#
# COMPACT_ATOMS: atom_id res chain seq x y z
N MET A 1 7.50 15.56 13.78
CA MET A 1 7.17 14.12 13.68
C MET A 1 8.24 13.47 12.81
N ALA A 2 8.91 12.43 13.29
CA ALA A 2 9.93 11.73 12.50
C ALA A 2 9.29 11.12 11.25
N LYS A 3 9.83 11.45 10.07
CA LYS A 3 9.41 10.84 8.81
C LYS A 3 9.96 9.42 8.81
N ASP A 4 9.09 8.44 8.97
CA ASP A 4 9.44 7.02 8.87
C ASP A 4 9.93 6.72 7.44
N THR A 5 11.22 6.39 7.29
CA THR A 5 11.90 6.17 6.01
C THR A 5 12.03 4.69 5.64
N ARG A 6 11.40 3.78 6.39
CA ARG A 6 11.44 2.34 6.11
C ARG A 6 10.84 2.02 4.73
N SER A 7 11.14 0.86 4.19
CA SER A 7 10.47 0.28 3.01
C SER A 7 9.08 -0.27 3.37
N PHE A 8 8.30 -0.65 2.35
CA PHE A 8 7.00 -1.30 2.54
C PHE A 8 7.16 -2.64 3.25
N GLU A 9 8.14 -3.43 2.82
CA GLU A 9 8.47 -4.77 3.32
C GLU A 9 8.90 -4.71 4.78
N GLU A 10 9.74 -3.74 5.16
CA GLU A 10 10.15 -3.54 6.56
C GLU A 10 8.96 -3.15 7.46
N ARG A 11 8.05 -2.30 6.97
CA ARG A 11 6.83 -1.94 7.71
C ARG A 11 5.90 -3.14 7.87
N LEU A 12 5.76 -3.93 6.81
CA LEU A 12 4.93 -5.13 6.83
C LEU A 12 5.49 -6.16 7.81
N GLU A 13 6.80 -6.38 7.81
CA GLU A 13 7.45 -7.29 8.74
C GLU A 13 7.31 -6.82 10.19
N ARG A 14 7.45 -5.52 10.43
CA ARG A 14 7.18 -4.94 11.75
C ARG A 14 5.73 -5.14 12.18
N LEU A 15 4.77 -4.95 11.28
CA LEU A 15 3.36 -5.15 11.58
C LEU A 15 3.07 -6.61 11.97
N LYS A 16 3.65 -7.59 11.27
CA LYS A 16 3.53 -9.00 11.63
C LYS A 16 4.07 -9.28 13.04
N ALA A 17 5.26 -8.78 13.35
CA ALA A 17 5.85 -8.95 14.68
C ALA A 17 4.99 -8.31 15.78
N VAL A 18 4.36 -7.16 15.51
CA VAL A 18 3.40 -6.52 16.42
C VAL A 18 2.18 -7.41 16.66
N VAL A 19 1.61 -7.99 15.60
CA VAL A 19 0.45 -8.89 15.70
C VAL A 19 0.82 -10.14 16.48
N GLU A 20 1.94 -10.79 16.16
CA GLU A 20 2.43 -11.98 16.87
C GLU A 20 2.64 -11.69 18.37
N SER A 21 3.19 -10.52 18.70
CA SER A 21 3.37 -10.10 20.10
C SER A 21 2.05 -9.87 20.84
N LEU A 22 1.01 -9.40 20.14
CA LEU A 22 -0.32 -9.19 20.70
C LEU A 22 -1.09 -10.52 20.86
N GLU A 23 -0.90 -11.45 19.94
CA GLU A 23 -1.52 -12.79 19.96
C GLU A 23 -0.85 -13.72 20.99
N GLY A 24 0.44 -13.51 21.28
CA GLY A 24 1.20 -14.30 22.25
C GLY A 24 0.71 -14.21 23.71
N GLY A 25 -0.24 -13.33 24.03
CA GLY A 25 -0.99 -13.36 25.29
C GLY A 25 -0.27 -12.86 26.55
N GLU A 26 0.99 -12.43 26.43
CA GLU A 26 1.80 -11.94 27.56
C GLU A 26 2.10 -10.42 27.63
N PRO A 27 1.59 -9.52 26.77
CA PRO A 27 1.89 -8.11 26.93
C PRO A 27 1.15 -7.53 28.15
N SER A 28 1.86 -6.72 28.93
CA SER A 28 1.20 -5.86 29.93
C SER A 28 0.18 -4.94 29.24
N LEU A 29 -0.80 -4.40 29.98
CA LEU A 29 -1.80 -3.50 29.41
C LEU A 29 -1.16 -2.30 28.67
N GLU A 30 -0.10 -1.72 29.24
CA GLU A 30 0.61 -0.60 28.64
C GLU A 30 1.36 -1.01 27.37
N GLU A 31 2.01 -2.17 27.38
CA GLU A 31 2.68 -2.78 26.23
C GLU A 31 1.68 -3.04 25.09
N ALA A 32 0.53 -3.65 25.42
CA ALA A 32 -0.54 -3.96 24.48
C ALA A 32 -1.11 -2.68 23.84
N LEU A 33 -1.34 -1.63 24.63
CA LEU A 33 -1.80 -0.34 24.12
C LEU A 33 -0.76 0.31 23.18
N ARG A 34 0.52 0.18 23.49
CA ARG A 34 1.61 0.70 22.63
C ARG A 34 1.67 -0.07 21.31
N LEU A 35 1.69 -1.41 21.37
CA LEU A 35 1.71 -2.29 20.21
C LEU A 35 0.48 -2.08 19.33
N TYR A 36 -0.71 -1.97 19.91
CA TYR A 36 -1.93 -1.69 19.16
C TYR A 36 -1.86 -0.36 18.41
N LYS A 37 -1.44 0.72 19.06
CA LYS A 37 -1.27 2.03 18.41
C LYS A 37 -0.26 1.97 17.28
N GLU A 38 0.86 1.26 17.47
CA GLU A 38 1.85 1.03 16.43
C GLU A 38 1.25 0.27 15.25
N GLY A 39 0.52 -0.82 15.51
CA GLY A 39 -0.13 -1.64 14.49
C GLY A 39 -1.12 -0.85 13.63
N ILE A 40 -1.95 0.00 14.25
CA ILE A 40 -2.88 0.89 13.53
C ILE A 40 -2.14 1.89 12.64
N GLN A 41 -1.02 2.44 13.11
CA GLN A 41 -0.23 3.37 12.30
C GLN A 41 0.45 2.67 11.11
N LEU A 42 0.98 1.46 11.32
CA LEU A 42 1.61 0.67 10.27
C LEU A 42 0.60 0.24 9.22
N SER A 43 -0.55 -0.31 9.63
CA SER A 43 -1.60 -0.75 8.70
C SER A 43 -2.13 0.41 7.85
N GLY A 44 -2.35 1.59 8.47
CA GLY A 44 -2.80 2.78 7.75
C GLY A 44 -1.74 3.35 6.78
N ARG A 45 -0.45 3.12 7.01
CA ARG A 45 0.61 3.48 6.04
C ARG A 45 0.67 2.48 4.89
N LEU A 46 0.71 1.19 5.18
CA LEU A 46 0.73 0.12 4.18
C LEU A 46 -0.49 0.21 3.25
N GLY A 47 -1.68 0.48 3.80
CA GLY A 47 -2.88 0.69 3.00
C GLY A 47 -2.76 1.86 2.02
N ARG A 48 -2.17 2.99 2.45
CA ARG A 48 -1.94 4.14 1.55
C ARG A 48 -0.91 3.84 0.48
N ASP A 49 0.16 3.12 0.81
CA ASP A 49 1.17 2.70 -0.16
C ASP A 49 0.54 1.82 -1.25
N LEU A 50 -0.34 0.86 -0.86
CA LEU A 50 -1.05 0.01 -1.80
C LEU A 50 -2.07 0.77 -2.66
N GLU A 51 -2.81 1.71 -2.09
CA GLU A 51 -3.75 2.54 -2.87
C GLU A 51 -3.02 3.42 -3.89
N ALA A 52 -1.86 3.97 -3.54
CA ALA A 52 -1.01 4.69 -4.48
C ALA A 52 -0.56 3.79 -5.64
N ALA A 53 -0.04 2.59 -5.33
CA ALA A 53 0.37 1.62 -6.35
C ALA A 53 -0.78 1.18 -7.26
N LYS A 54 -1.97 0.93 -6.70
CA LYS A 54 -3.19 0.61 -7.48
C LYS A 54 -3.57 1.74 -8.43
N ASN A 55 -3.46 2.98 -7.98
CA ASN A 55 -3.76 4.14 -8.81
C ASN A 55 -2.76 4.26 -9.98
N GLU A 56 -1.46 4.09 -9.72
CA GLU A 56 -0.44 4.08 -10.77
C GLU A 56 -0.70 3.01 -11.84
N VAL A 57 -1.04 1.79 -11.42
CA VAL A 57 -1.41 0.71 -12.35
C VAL A 57 -2.64 1.08 -13.17
N ARG A 58 -3.67 1.65 -12.55
CA ARG A 58 -4.88 2.08 -13.26
C ARG A 58 -4.58 3.16 -14.30
N LEU A 59 -3.79 4.17 -13.94
CA LEU A 59 -3.38 5.23 -14.85
C LEU A 59 -2.59 4.69 -16.04
N ALA A 60 -1.70 3.72 -15.82
CA ALA A 60 -0.95 3.06 -16.89
C ALA A 60 -1.87 2.27 -17.84
N GLN A 61 -2.85 1.55 -17.31
CA GLN A 61 -3.84 0.82 -18.11
C GLN A 61 -4.71 1.78 -18.93
N ASP A 62 -5.22 2.86 -18.32
CA ASP A 62 -6.03 3.87 -18.99
C ASP A 62 -5.23 4.57 -20.10
N GLY A 63 -3.93 4.81 -19.89
CA GLY A 63 -3.03 5.34 -20.91
C GLY A 63 -2.87 4.39 -22.10
N LEU A 64 -2.62 3.11 -21.82
CA LEU A 64 -2.48 2.08 -22.86
C LEU A 64 -3.77 1.95 -23.69
N LEU A 65 -4.95 1.96 -23.06
CA LEU A 65 -6.23 1.92 -23.78
C LEU A 65 -6.39 3.10 -24.74
N LYS A 66 -6.00 4.31 -24.33
CA LYS A 66 -6.05 5.50 -25.19
C LYS A 66 -5.10 5.41 -26.38
N GLU A 67 -3.94 4.78 -26.21
CA GLU A 67 -3.00 4.55 -27.33
C GLU A 67 -3.60 3.58 -28.35
N PHE A 68 -4.26 2.51 -27.91
CA PHE A 68 -4.98 1.59 -28.80
C PHE A 68 -6.11 2.29 -29.56
N ASP A 69 -6.99 3.02 -28.86
CA ASP A 69 -8.08 3.78 -29.50
C ASP A 69 -7.56 4.76 -30.56
N ALA A 70 -6.42 5.41 -30.30
CA ALA A 70 -5.81 6.34 -31.23
C ALA A 70 -5.21 5.65 -32.47
N LEU A 71 -4.65 4.45 -32.32
CA LEU A 71 -4.16 3.64 -33.43
C LEU A 71 -5.29 3.14 -34.33
N ASP A 72 -6.38 2.65 -33.73
CA ASP A 72 -7.56 2.19 -34.46
C ASP A 72 -8.22 3.35 -35.23
N ALA A 73 -8.37 4.52 -34.58
CA ALA A 73 -8.90 5.71 -35.24
C ALA A 73 -8.00 6.20 -36.41
N ALA A 74 -6.68 6.10 -36.27
CA ALA A 74 -5.74 6.44 -37.33
C ALA A 74 -5.79 5.44 -38.50
N ALA A 75 -6.05 4.15 -38.23
CA ALA A 75 -6.21 3.12 -39.25
C ALA A 75 -7.49 3.33 -40.07
N GLU A 76 -8.62 3.67 -39.43
CA GLU A 76 -9.88 3.93 -40.14
C GLU A 76 -9.91 5.26 -40.90
N ALA A 77 -9.12 6.27 -40.48
CA ALA A 77 -9.00 7.54 -41.20
C ALA A 77 -8.13 7.47 -42.47
N GLY A 78 -7.44 6.35 -42.70
CA GLY A 78 -6.56 6.11 -43.84
C GLY A 78 -7.18 5.31 -44.99
N GLU A 79 -8.42 4.82 -44.85
CA GLU A 79 -9.26 4.24 -45.91
C GLU A 79 -10.27 5.26 -46.47
#